data_AF-A0A7V3U2L3-F1
#
_entry.id   AF-A0A7V3U2L3-F1
#
_cell.length_a   1.000
_cell.length_b   1.000
_cell.length_c   1.000
_cell.angle_alpha   90.00
_cell.angle_beta   90.00
_cell.angle_gamma   90.00
#
_symmetry.space_group_name_H-M   'P 1'
#
loop_
_entity.id
_entity.type
_entity.pdbx_description
1 polymer ?
#
loop_
_entity_poly.entity_id
_entity_poly.type
_entity_poly.pdbx_seq_one_letter_code
_entity_poly.pdbx_strand_id
1 'polypeptide(L)' 'EVRKDGTLGPLRDTILVQPNETREIAFIGENPGEWLFHCHMLSHQAAGMRTWVRIKA' A
#
# COMPACT_ATOMS: atom_id res chain seq x y z
N GLU A 1 4.36 5.40 -5.62
CA GLU A 1 4.53 6.57 -4.73
C GLU A 1 4.19 7.83 -5.49
N VAL A 2 3.47 8.77 -4.87
CA VAL A 2 3.25 10.13 -5.38
C VAL A 2 4.28 11.04 -4.71
N ARG A 3 5.12 11.71 -5.50
CA ARG A 3 6.14 12.63 -5.00
C ARG A 3 5.51 14.00 -4.69
N LYS A 4 6.22 14.81 -3.90
CA LYS A 4 5.74 16.15 -3.49
C LYS A 4 5.46 17.11 -4.66
N ASP A 5 6.08 16.88 -5.81
CA ASP A 5 5.86 17.64 -7.05
C ASP A 5 4.72 17.08 -7.92
N GLY A 6 3.98 16.08 -7.42
CA GLY A 6 2.90 15.40 -8.13
C GLY A 6 3.37 14.34 -9.13
N THR A 7 4.67 14.17 -9.34
CA THR A 7 5.19 13.15 -10.26
C THR A 7 5.11 11.75 -9.64
N LEU A 8 4.95 10.74 -10.48
CA LEU A 8 4.92 9.34 -10.04
C LEU A 8 6.34 8.81 -9.83
N GLY A 9 6.54 8.13 -8.71
CA GLY A 9 7.72 7.30 -8.48
C GLY A 9 7.69 5.97 -9.24
N PRO A 10 8.69 5.10 -9.03
CA PRO A 10 8.70 3.76 -9.64
C PRO A 10 7.45 2.95 -9.29
N LEU A 11 6.99 2.14 -10.24
CA LEU A 11 5.92 1.15 -10.01
C LEU A 11 6.44 0.01 -9.14
N ARG A 12 5.75 -0.29 -8.03
CA ARG A 12 6.13 -1.30 -7.04
C ARG A 12 4.89 -1.85 -6.32
N ASP A 13 4.99 -3.07 -5.80
CA ASP A 13 4.00 -3.66 -4.88
C ASP A 13 4.28 -3.32 -3.40
N THR A 14 5.54 -3.10 -3.04
CA THR A 14 5.99 -2.89 -1.66
C THR A 14 6.88 -1.65 -1.57
N ILE A 15 6.66 -0.85 -0.53
CA ILE A 15 7.50 0.30 -0.19
C ILE A 15 7.86 0.28 1.30
N LEU A 16 8.99 0.89 1.63
CA LEU A 16 9.41 1.09 3.01
C LEU A 16 8.83 2.40 3.53
N VAL A 17 8.27 2.38 4.73
CA VAL A 17 7.83 3.57 5.47
C VAL A 17 8.65 3.65 6.75
N GLN A 18 9.39 4.74 6.91
CA GLN A 18 10.22 4.97 8.09
C GLN A 18 9.37 5.38 9.31
N PRO A 19 9.90 5.27 10.55
CA PRO A 19 9.22 5.80 11.73
C PRO A 19 8.89 7.30 11.56
N ASN A 20 7.66 7.69 11.92
CA ASN A 20 7.13 9.05 11.75
C ASN A 20 7.11 9.59 10.31
N GLU A 21 7.24 8.71 9.31
CA GLU A 21 7.11 9.08 7.91
C GLU A 21 5.68 8.86 7.40
N THR A 22 5.26 9.69 6.45
CA THR A 22 4.05 9.46 5.66
C THR A 22 4.42 9.34 4.19
N ARG A 23 3.87 8.32 3.53
CA ARG A 23 4.04 8.06 2.09
C ARG A 23 2.67 8.12 1.41
N GLU A 24 2.63 8.78 0.26
CA GLU A 24 1.44 8.79 -0.61
C GLU A 24 1.62 7.76 -1.73
N ILE A 25 0.58 6.96 -1.97
CA ILE A 25 0.55 5.95 -3.04
C ILE A 25 -0.72 6.12 -3.88
N ALA A 26 -0.62 5.76 -5.15
CA ALA A 26 -1.73 5.71 -6.08
C ALA A 26 -1.67 4.38 -6.83
N PHE A 27 -2.84 3.81 -7.10
CA PHE A 27 -3.02 2.60 -7.88
C PHE A 27 -4.36 2.65 -8.60
N ILE A 28 -4.49 1.88 -9.68
CA ILE A 28 -5.75 1.73 -10.41
C ILE A 28 -6.38 0.41 -9.94
N GLY A 29 -7.52 0.48 -9.27
CA GLY A 29 -8.28 -0.70 -8.84
C GLY A 29 -9.13 -1.26 -9.97
N GLU A 30 -8.52 -1.75 -11.05
CA GLU A 30 -9.24 -2.26 -12.23
C GLU A 30 -9.71 -3.72 -12.10
N ASN A 31 -9.20 -4.46 -11.11
CA ASN A 31 -9.52 -5.87 -10.91
C ASN A 31 -10.39 -6.06 -9.63
N PRO A 32 -11.70 -6.37 -9.77
CA PRO A 32 -12.58 -6.53 -8.62
C PRO A 32 -12.11 -7.61 -7.64
N GLY A 33 -12.31 -7.38 -6.34
CA GLY A 33 -11.97 -8.34 -5.30
C GLY A 33 -11.60 -7.71 -3.96
N GLU A 34 -11.07 -8.55 -3.06
CA GLU A 34 -10.55 -8.14 -1.76
C GLU A 34 -9.02 -8.28 -1.76
N TRP A 35 -8.33 -7.16 -1.71
CA TRP A 35 -6.88 -7.09 -1.87
C TRP A 35 -6.25 -6.87 -0.50
N LEU A 36 -5.36 -7.78 -0.10
CA LEU A 36 -4.68 -7.66 1.18
C LEU A 36 -3.66 -6.51 1.12
N PHE A 37 -3.79 -5.57 2.05
CA PHE A 37 -2.81 -4.50 2.26
C PHE A 37 -2.23 -4.62 3.66
N HIS A 38 -0.92 -4.85 3.77
CA HIS A 38 -0.31 -5.21 5.06
C HIS A 38 1.14 -4.77 5.20
N CYS A 39 1.63 -4.79 6.44
CA CYS A 39 3.06 -4.70 6.70
C CYS A 39 3.75 -6.02 6.32
N HIS A 40 4.83 -5.96 5.54
CA HIS A 40 5.53 -7.19 5.12
C HIS A 40 6.47 -7.77 6.21
N MET A 41 6.56 -7.15 7.39
CA MET A 41 7.16 -7.80 8.55
C MET A 41 6.21 -8.88 9.08
N LEU A 42 6.62 -10.14 8.97
CA LEU A 42 5.74 -11.29 9.23
C LEU A 42 5.10 -11.27 10.63
N SER A 43 5.87 -10.87 11.65
CA SER A 43 5.37 -10.72 13.02
C SER A 43 4.28 -9.65 13.12
N HIS A 44 4.43 -8.52 12.43
CA HIS A 44 3.43 -7.45 12.43
C HIS A 44 2.17 -7.86 11.67
N GLN A 45 2.32 -8.51 10.52
CA GLN A 45 1.18 -9.04 9.75
C GLN A 45 0.38 -10.04 10.58
N ALA A 46 1.07 -10.98 11.24
CA ALA A 46 0.46 -12.02 12.06
C ALA A 46 -0.24 -11.41 13.29
N ALA A 47 0.33 -10.35 13.86
CA ALA A 47 -0.27 -9.58 14.95
C ALA A 47 -1.44 -8.67 14.53
N GLY A 48 -1.75 -8.57 13.23
CA GLY A 48 -2.92 -7.87 12.72
C GLY A 48 -2.65 -6.54 12.02
N MET A 49 -1.39 -6.17 11.74
CA MET A 49 -1.04 -4.99 10.93
C MET A 49 -1.33 -5.21 9.44
N ARG A 50 -2.62 -5.34 9.14
CA ARG A 50 -3.18 -5.64 7.82
C ARG A 50 -4.60 -5.10 7.71
N THR A 51 -5.03 -4.83 6.49
CA THR A 51 -6.40 -4.47 6.15
C THR A 51 -6.74 -4.98 4.75
N TRP A 52 -8.01 -4.85 4.36
CA TRP A 52 -8.50 -5.20 3.04
C TRP A 52 -8.87 -3.94 2.27
N VAL A 53 -8.41 -3.85 1.02
CA VAL A 53 -8.94 -2.91 0.04
C VAL A 53 -9.97 -3.65 -0.80
N ARG A 54 -11.24 -3.22 -0.72
CA ARG A 54 -12.33 -3.85 -1.48
C ARG A 54 -12.63 -3.04 -2.74
N ILE A 55 -12.39 -3.66 -3.89
CA ILE A 55 -12.73 -3.11 -5.21
C ILE A 55 -14.02 -3.77 -5.69
N LYS A 56 -15.03 -2.95 -5.96
CA LYS A 56 -16.32 -3.39 -6.48
C LYS A 56 -16.32 -3.29 -8.01
N ALA A 57 -17.11 -4.15 -8.65
CA ALA A 57 -17.46 -4.02 -10.06
C ALA A 57 -18.44 -2.87 -10.30
#